data_AF-A0A8H3IS66-F1
#
_entry.id   AF-A0A8H3IS66-F1
#
_cell.length_a   1.000
_cell.length_b   1.000
_cell.length_c   1.000
_cell.angle_alpha   90.00
_cell.angle_beta   90.00
_cell.angle_gamma   90.00
#
_symmetry.space_group_name_H-M   'P 1'
#
loop_
_entity.id
_entity.type
_entity.pdbx_description
1 polymer ?
#
loop_
_entity_poly.entity_id
_entity_poly.type
_entity_poly.pdbx_seq_one_letter_code
_entity_poly.pdbx_strand_id
1 'polypeptide(L)'
;MPPTETVFLPTTVSIKKHMLKSFRTFDIWDLPGQINFTSSGYDTEGIFGPAGAIVWVLDAQDNYVESCARLFETVMSLQQTRPNIKFAVFIHKTDSISDDYREDTVRDIQQRITDDLDDAGLTNPPITFHSTSVYDISISEALSKVLQLLIPQLPTFEALINNIAVNCCFHKLYLIDTLTKLFIASDTSPGDTASYSLLCDWFDTLMDLADLYSTEGQSNESHAISERNNGDTSNDRNAVNGSALVKPGATMSTLAPPYITENDAHSFVKGSRGIDLYLREITVQLVLVGWSKQSGFAERKPLIDYNVSLFSKAIKDCLQVIAPDPPETEEAQSSDNS
;
A
#
# COMPACT_ATOMS: atom_id res chain seq x y z
N MET A 1 -9.60 -7.45 6.47
CA MET A 1 -10.15 -8.59 7.24
C MET A 1 -9.05 -9.10 8.15
N PRO A 2 -9.31 -9.34 9.43
CA PRO A 2 -8.33 -9.93 10.35
C PRO A 2 -7.86 -11.32 9.89
N PRO A 3 -6.60 -11.70 10.16
CA PRO A 3 -6.06 -13.01 9.75
C PRO A 3 -6.85 -14.20 10.31
N THR A 4 -7.41 -14.08 11.52
CA THR A 4 -8.20 -15.12 12.18
C THR A 4 -9.51 -15.45 11.47
N GLU A 5 -10.07 -14.50 10.72
CA GLU A 5 -11.32 -14.68 9.99
C GLU A 5 -11.10 -15.33 8.60
N THR A 6 -9.84 -15.41 8.15
CA THR A 6 -9.49 -15.99 6.83
C THR A 6 -9.84 -17.47 6.72
N VAL A 7 -9.91 -18.20 7.83
CA VAL A 7 -10.29 -19.62 7.89
C VAL A 7 -11.71 -19.85 7.36
N PHE A 8 -12.59 -18.84 7.43
CA PHE A 8 -13.98 -18.94 6.99
C PHE A 8 -14.18 -18.58 5.52
N LEU A 9 -13.11 -18.27 4.78
CA LEU A 9 -13.22 -17.94 3.37
C LEU A 9 -13.64 -19.17 2.55
N PRO A 10 -14.66 -19.05 1.68
CA PRO A 10 -15.02 -20.12 0.77
C PRO A 10 -13.97 -20.27 -0.33
N THR A 11 -13.73 -21.50 -0.78
CA THR A 11 -12.87 -21.79 -1.92
C THR A 11 -13.31 -20.99 -3.15
N THR A 12 -12.38 -20.26 -3.77
CA THR A 12 -12.64 -19.56 -5.02
C THR A 12 -12.82 -20.57 -6.15
N VAL A 13 -14.00 -20.55 -6.78
CA VAL A 13 -14.41 -21.45 -7.88
C VAL A 13 -14.42 -20.76 -9.25
N SER A 14 -14.40 -19.43 -9.26
CA SER A 14 -14.42 -18.60 -10.46
C SER A 14 -13.53 -17.38 -10.26
N ILE A 15 -13.08 -16.78 -11.36
CA ILE A 15 -12.21 -15.60 -11.31
C ILE A 15 -12.97 -14.45 -10.63
N LYS A 16 -12.43 -13.95 -9.51
CA LYS A 16 -12.97 -12.77 -8.82
C LYS A 16 -12.06 -11.57 -9.10
N LYS A 17 -12.66 -10.45 -9.48
CA LYS A 17 -11.94 -9.20 -9.72
C LYS A 17 -12.18 -8.25 -8.56
N HIS A 18 -11.10 -7.79 -7.96
CA HIS A 18 -11.09 -6.85 -6.86
C HIS A 18 -10.41 -5.56 -7.31
N MET A 19 -11.04 -4.42 -7.04
CA MET A 19 -10.47 -3.11 -7.36
C MET A 19 -9.87 -2.50 -6.09
N LEU A 20 -8.57 -2.29 -6.10
CA LEU A 20 -7.84 -1.59 -5.06
C LEU A 20 -7.71 -0.11 -5.45
N LYS A 21 -8.48 0.75 -4.79
CA LYS A 21 -8.39 2.20 -4.97
C LYS A 21 -7.31 2.75 -4.04
N SER A 22 -6.13 3.00 -4.59
CA SER A 22 -5.01 3.68 -3.92
C SER A 22 -4.69 4.97 -4.70
N PHE A 23 -3.43 5.43 -4.68
CA PHE A 23 -2.91 6.50 -5.56
C PHE A 23 -3.06 6.15 -7.05
N ARG A 24 -3.16 4.86 -7.36
CA ARG A 24 -3.56 4.30 -8.65
C ARG A 24 -4.58 3.19 -8.39
N THR A 25 -5.50 3.00 -9.32
CA THR A 25 -6.41 1.86 -9.30
C THR A 25 -5.66 0.60 -9.76
N PHE A 26 -5.56 -0.40 -8.90
CA PHE A 26 -5.03 -1.72 -9.24
C PHE A 26 -6.17 -2.73 -9.27
N ASP A 27 -6.24 -3.51 -10.35
CA ASP A 27 -7.17 -4.64 -10.43
C ASP A 27 -6.43 -5.91 -9.99
N ILE A 28 -6.90 -6.51 -8.89
CA ILE A 28 -6.42 -7.78 -8.36
C ILE A 28 -7.38 -8.88 -8.81
N TRP A 29 -6.86 -9.87 -9.53
CA TRP A 29 -7.64 -10.97 -10.04
C TRP A 29 -7.30 -12.23 -9.24
N ASP A 30 -8.28 -12.73 -8.49
CA ASP A 30 -8.16 -13.98 -7.73
C ASP A 30 -8.52 -15.15 -8.66
N LEU A 31 -7.53 -16.02 -8.90
CA LEU A 31 -7.62 -17.16 -9.81
C LEU A 31 -7.75 -18.47 -9.00
N PRO A 32 -8.70 -19.36 -9.34
CA PRO A 32 -8.83 -20.65 -8.68
C PRO A 32 -7.62 -21.56 -8.97
N GLY A 33 -6.93 -22.03 -7.93
CA GLY A 33 -5.70 -22.84 -8.05
C GLY A 33 -5.88 -24.26 -8.62
N GLN A 34 -7.12 -24.71 -8.83
CA GLN A 34 -7.42 -26.03 -9.40
C GLN A 34 -7.44 -26.03 -10.93
N ILE A 35 -7.50 -24.86 -11.57
CA ILE A 35 -7.69 -24.73 -13.01
C ILE A 35 -6.36 -24.34 -13.65
N ASN A 36 -5.93 -25.11 -14.66
CA ASN A 36 -4.80 -24.72 -15.48
C ASN A 36 -5.26 -23.80 -16.62
N PHE A 37 -5.14 -22.48 -16.40
CA PHE A 37 -5.51 -21.42 -17.34
C PHE A 37 -4.64 -21.35 -18.60
N THR A 38 -3.56 -22.12 -18.67
CA THR A 38 -2.70 -22.23 -19.86
C THR A 38 -3.15 -23.32 -20.82
N SER A 39 -4.13 -24.14 -20.41
CA SER A 39 -4.71 -25.17 -21.28
C SER A 39 -5.50 -24.52 -22.42
N SER A 40 -5.47 -25.13 -23.60
CA SER A 40 -6.03 -24.65 -24.88
C SER A 40 -7.56 -24.46 -24.95
N GLY A 41 -8.24 -24.37 -23.80
CA GLY A 41 -9.67 -24.07 -23.67
C GLY A 41 -10.00 -22.74 -23.00
N TYR A 42 -9.00 -21.98 -22.53
CA TYR A 42 -9.20 -20.69 -21.87
C TYR A 42 -8.62 -19.54 -22.71
N ASP A 43 -9.27 -18.37 -22.62
CA ASP A 43 -8.77 -17.14 -23.23
C ASP A 43 -7.61 -16.58 -22.40
N THR A 44 -6.42 -17.11 -22.64
CA THR A 44 -5.17 -16.66 -22.00
C THR A 44 -4.89 -15.19 -22.29
N GLU A 45 -5.31 -14.68 -23.45
CA GLU A 45 -5.11 -13.29 -23.86
C GLU A 45 -6.04 -12.33 -23.08
N GLY A 46 -7.31 -12.69 -22.93
CA GLY A 46 -8.26 -11.92 -22.11
C GLY A 46 -7.93 -11.94 -20.62
N ILE A 47 -7.30 -13.02 -20.12
CA ILE A 47 -6.95 -13.17 -18.69
C ILE A 47 -5.63 -12.49 -18.35
N PHE A 48 -4.56 -12.82 -19.08
CA PHE A 48 -3.21 -12.34 -18.78
C PHE A 48 -2.79 -11.13 -19.61
N GLY A 49 -3.57 -10.72 -20.61
CA GLY A 49 -3.33 -9.53 -21.42
C GLY A 49 -3.17 -8.25 -20.62
N PRO A 50 -4.10 -7.89 -19.71
CA PRO A 50 -3.99 -6.68 -18.89
C PRO A 50 -3.04 -6.84 -17.68
N ALA A 51 -2.57 -8.06 -17.39
CA ALA A 51 -1.75 -8.33 -16.21
C ALA A 51 -0.33 -7.76 -16.38
N GLY A 52 0.13 -6.97 -15.39
CA GLY A 52 1.50 -6.48 -15.32
C GLY A 52 2.45 -7.38 -14.53
N ALA A 53 1.92 -8.07 -13.52
CA ALA A 53 2.66 -9.02 -12.69
C ALA A 53 1.75 -10.18 -12.29
N ILE A 54 2.34 -11.34 -12.06
CA ILE A 54 1.68 -12.55 -11.59
C ILE A 54 2.28 -12.92 -10.25
N VAL A 55 1.42 -13.02 -9.23
CA VAL A 55 1.80 -13.52 -7.91
C VAL A 55 1.39 -14.98 -7.82
N TRP A 56 2.37 -15.87 -7.65
CA TRP A 56 2.16 -17.30 -7.45
C TRP A 56 2.36 -17.65 -5.99
N VAL A 57 1.36 -18.24 -5.35
CA VAL A 57 1.40 -18.56 -3.92
C VAL A 57 1.69 -20.05 -3.74
N LEU A 58 2.77 -20.37 -3.03
CA LEU A 58 3.16 -21.72 -2.65
C LEU A 58 2.94 -21.87 -1.14
N ASP A 59 2.30 -22.96 -0.71
CA ASP A 59 2.21 -23.29 0.71
C ASP A 59 3.52 -23.96 1.16
N ALA A 60 4.22 -23.34 2.12
CA ALA A 60 5.49 -23.87 2.64
C ALA A 60 5.31 -25.10 3.55
N GLN A 61 4.09 -25.35 4.04
CA GLN A 61 3.77 -26.46 4.94
C GLN A 61 3.30 -27.71 4.20
N ASP A 62 2.90 -27.57 2.93
CA ASP A 62 2.43 -28.66 2.08
C ASP A 62 3.49 -29.07 1.05
N ASN A 63 3.22 -30.17 0.33
CA ASN A 63 4.05 -30.61 -0.77
C ASN A 63 3.98 -29.64 -1.96
N TYR A 64 4.99 -28.77 -2.08
CA TYR A 64 5.10 -27.78 -3.15
C TYR A 64 5.57 -28.36 -4.50
N VAL A 65 5.86 -29.67 -4.60
CA VAL A 65 6.45 -30.27 -5.81
C VAL A 65 5.57 -30.09 -7.04
N GLU A 66 4.28 -30.38 -6.91
CA GLU A 66 3.29 -30.24 -7.99
C GLU A 66 3.05 -28.76 -8.32
N SER A 67 2.95 -27.92 -7.30
CA SER A 67 2.74 -26.47 -7.48
C SER A 67 3.91 -25.80 -8.20
N CYS A 68 5.15 -26.25 -7.97
CA CYS A 68 6.32 -25.79 -8.72
C CYS A 68 6.27 -26.24 -10.19
N ALA A 69 5.84 -27.47 -10.47
CA ALA A 69 5.70 -27.95 -11.84
C ALA A 69 4.64 -27.14 -12.62
N ARG A 70 3.51 -26.83 -11.98
CA ARG A 70 2.47 -25.97 -12.57
C ARG A 70 2.95 -24.52 -12.78
N LEU A 71 3.73 -23.99 -11.85
CA LEU A 71 4.37 -22.68 -12.00
C LEU A 71 5.29 -22.70 -13.23
N PHE A 72 6.14 -23.71 -13.35
CA PHE A 72 7.04 -23.87 -14.49
C PHE A 72 6.29 -23.90 -15.83
N GLU A 73 5.25 -24.73 -15.95
CA GLU A 73 4.38 -24.77 -17.15
C GLU A 73 3.77 -23.40 -17.46
N THR A 74 3.30 -22.70 -16.43
CA THR A 74 2.67 -21.38 -16.57
C THR A 74 3.68 -20.33 -17.05
N VAL A 75 4.87 -20.31 -16.46
CA VAL A 75 5.97 -19.41 -16.84
C VAL A 75 6.39 -19.69 -18.28
N MET A 76 6.56 -20.95 -18.67
CA MET A 76 6.91 -21.32 -20.06
C MET A 76 5.90 -20.81 -21.08
N SER A 77 4.60 -21.03 -20.84
CA SER A 77 3.54 -20.62 -21.76
C SER A 77 3.44 -19.10 -21.89
N LEU A 78 3.56 -18.38 -20.76
CA LEU A 78 3.43 -16.93 -20.73
C LEU A 78 4.70 -16.21 -21.20
N GLN A 79 5.89 -16.75 -20.96
CA GLN A 79 7.15 -16.16 -21.45
C GLN A 79 7.20 -16.12 -22.98
N GLN A 80 6.69 -17.16 -23.65
CA GLN A 80 6.65 -17.21 -25.12
C GLN A 80 5.77 -16.11 -25.72
N THR A 81 4.68 -15.76 -25.04
CA THR A 81 3.69 -14.80 -25.54
C THR A 81 3.90 -13.38 -25.00
N ARG A 82 4.43 -13.25 -23.77
CA ARG A 82 4.55 -11.98 -23.03
C ARG A 82 5.83 -11.94 -22.17
N PRO A 83 6.99 -11.54 -22.75
CA PRO A 83 8.27 -11.51 -22.03
C PRO A 83 8.36 -10.42 -20.94
N ASN A 84 7.45 -9.44 -20.96
CA ASN A 84 7.49 -8.29 -20.04
C ASN A 84 6.76 -8.54 -18.71
N ILE A 85 6.02 -9.65 -18.56
CA ILE A 85 5.31 -9.98 -17.32
C ILE A 85 6.33 -10.30 -16.22
N LYS A 86 6.12 -9.72 -15.05
CA LYS A 86 6.91 -10.02 -13.85
C LYS A 86 6.28 -11.15 -13.07
N PHE A 87 7.10 -12.05 -12.55
CA PHE A 87 6.64 -13.16 -11.73
C PHE A 87 7.13 -12.95 -10.29
N ALA A 88 6.24 -13.09 -9.33
CA ALA A 88 6.55 -13.04 -7.92
C ALA A 88 6.03 -14.31 -7.25
N VAL A 89 6.91 -15.06 -6.61
CA VAL A 89 6.57 -16.30 -5.91
C VAL A 89 6.53 -16.02 -4.42
N PHE A 90 5.34 -16.18 -3.83
CA PHE A 90 5.11 -16.05 -2.40
C PHE A 90 5.16 -17.43 -1.76
N ILE A 91 6.21 -17.68 -0.99
CA ILE A 91 6.36 -18.86 -0.16
C ILE A 91 5.60 -18.55 1.13
N HIS A 92 4.40 -19.08 1.23
CA HIS A 92 3.37 -18.66 2.18
C HIS A 92 3.24 -19.62 3.37
N LYS A 93 2.56 -19.16 4.43
CA LYS A 93 2.39 -19.86 5.71
C LYS A 93 3.71 -20.22 6.41
N THR A 94 4.66 -19.28 6.36
CA THR A 94 5.99 -19.45 6.99
C THR A 94 6.00 -19.23 8.51
N ASP A 95 4.84 -18.95 9.11
CA ASP A 95 4.66 -18.61 10.53
C ASP A 95 4.82 -19.78 11.51
N SER A 96 4.47 -21.00 11.09
CA SER A 96 4.53 -22.19 11.96
C SER A 96 5.85 -22.96 11.85
N ILE A 97 6.74 -22.50 10.98
CA ILE A 97 7.97 -23.17 10.59
C ILE A 97 9.14 -22.53 11.35
N SER A 98 10.11 -23.33 11.81
CA SER A 98 11.32 -22.80 12.42
C SER A 98 12.14 -21.97 11.42
N ASP A 99 12.85 -20.94 11.89
CA ASP A 99 13.65 -20.08 11.01
C ASP A 99 14.65 -20.87 10.15
N ASP A 100 15.32 -21.88 10.74
CA ASP A 100 16.26 -22.76 10.02
C ASP A 100 15.57 -23.53 8.88
N TYR A 101 14.42 -24.15 9.15
CA TYR A 101 13.67 -24.90 8.13
C TYR A 101 13.08 -23.98 7.06
N ARG A 102 12.69 -22.76 7.43
CA ARG A 102 12.21 -21.75 6.50
C ARG A 102 13.30 -21.37 5.50
N GLU A 103 14.52 -21.10 5.97
CA GLU A 103 15.65 -20.77 5.09
C GLU A 103 15.99 -21.92 4.15
N ASP A 104 16.01 -23.16 4.66
CA ASP A 104 16.24 -24.36 3.85
C ASP A 104 15.13 -24.56 2.80
N THR A 105 13.86 -24.41 3.18
CA THR A 105 12.71 -24.56 2.26
C THR A 105 12.72 -23.48 1.18
N VAL A 106 12.99 -22.23 1.54
CA VAL A 106 13.07 -21.13 0.58
C VAL A 106 14.20 -21.38 -0.40
N ARG A 107 15.36 -21.81 0.08
CA ARG A 107 16.50 -22.15 -0.76
C ARG A 107 16.20 -23.31 -1.69
N ASP A 108 15.55 -24.37 -1.21
CA ASP A 108 15.19 -25.53 -2.02
C ASP A 108 14.21 -25.15 -3.14
N ILE A 109 13.14 -24.42 -2.81
CA ILE A 109 12.14 -23.93 -3.78
C ILE A 109 12.81 -23.01 -4.83
N GLN A 110 13.68 -22.09 -4.38
CA GLN A 110 14.41 -21.18 -5.26
C GLN A 110 15.31 -21.94 -6.22
N GLN A 111 16.12 -22.87 -5.71
CA GLN A 111 17.02 -23.69 -6.51
C GLN A 111 16.25 -24.51 -7.53
N ARG A 112 15.21 -25.23 -7.08
CA ARG A 112 14.40 -26.08 -7.96
C ARG A 112 13.75 -25.31 -9.11
N ILE A 113 13.11 -24.18 -8.82
CA ILE A 113 12.47 -23.36 -9.86
C ILE A 113 13.51 -22.73 -10.80
N THR A 114 14.65 -22.30 -10.26
CA THR A 114 15.71 -21.71 -11.08
C THR A 114 16.35 -22.75 -11.99
N ASP A 115 16.66 -23.93 -11.47
CA ASP A 115 17.25 -25.04 -12.23
C ASP A 115 16.30 -25.52 -13.34
N ASP A 116 15.01 -25.71 -13.04
CA ASP A 116 14.00 -26.11 -14.04
C ASP A 116 13.90 -25.07 -15.18
N LEU A 117 14.01 -23.78 -14.87
CA LEU A 117 13.94 -22.69 -15.86
C LEU A 117 15.23 -22.52 -16.66
N ASP A 118 16.38 -22.71 -16.02
CA ASP A 118 17.69 -22.70 -16.67
C ASP A 118 17.81 -23.88 -17.65
N ASP A 119 17.32 -25.07 -17.28
CA ASP A 119 17.23 -26.24 -18.14
C ASP A 119 16.34 -26.00 -19.38
N ALA A 120 15.31 -25.18 -19.24
CA ALA A 120 14.44 -24.75 -20.34
C ALA A 120 15.05 -23.65 -21.24
N GLY A 121 16.26 -23.17 -20.91
CA GLY A 121 16.99 -22.17 -21.69
C GLY A 121 16.60 -20.71 -21.38
N LEU A 122 15.84 -20.46 -20.31
CA LEU A 122 15.55 -19.11 -19.85
C LEU A 122 16.63 -18.64 -18.89
N THR A 123 17.71 -18.06 -19.42
CA THR A 123 18.80 -17.55 -18.58
C THR A 123 18.34 -16.31 -17.82
N ASN A 124 18.22 -16.41 -16.49
CA ASN A 124 17.81 -15.34 -15.56
C ASN A 124 16.36 -14.83 -15.76
N PRO A 125 15.33 -15.66 -15.50
CA PRO A 125 13.94 -15.23 -15.59
C PRO A 125 13.64 -14.18 -14.50
N PRO A 126 12.77 -13.17 -14.77
CA PRO A 126 12.44 -12.11 -13.81
C PRO A 126 11.46 -12.62 -12.74
N ILE A 127 11.91 -13.59 -11.94
CA ILE A 127 11.16 -14.17 -10.83
C ILE A 127 11.73 -13.62 -9.51
N THR A 128 10.87 -13.03 -8.70
CA THR A 128 11.22 -12.63 -7.34
C THR A 128 10.59 -13.59 -6.33
N PHE A 129 11.31 -13.91 -5.26
CA PHE A 129 10.83 -14.80 -4.21
C PHE A 129 10.63 -14.03 -2.91
N HIS A 130 9.51 -14.29 -2.24
CA HIS A 130 9.17 -13.65 -0.98
C HIS A 130 8.61 -14.67 0.00
N SER A 131 9.18 -14.72 1.21
CA SER A 131 8.58 -15.45 2.33
C SER A 131 7.47 -14.61 2.92
N THR A 132 6.29 -15.18 3.07
CA THR A 132 5.10 -14.45 3.53
C THR A 132 4.31 -15.23 4.58
N SER A 133 3.60 -14.49 5.42
CA SER A 133 2.55 -14.97 6.31
C SER A 133 1.43 -13.94 6.40
N VAL A 134 0.21 -14.39 6.71
CA VAL A 134 -0.93 -13.50 6.97
C VAL A 134 -0.90 -12.92 8.39
N TYR A 135 -0.09 -13.48 9.29
CA TYR A 135 -0.03 -13.07 10.69
C TYR A 135 0.99 -11.97 10.98
N ASP A 136 1.88 -11.69 10.03
CA ASP A 136 2.92 -10.67 10.13
C ASP A 136 2.82 -9.65 8.98
N ILE A 137 3.65 -8.61 9.03
CA ILE A 137 3.68 -7.56 8.01
C ILE A 137 4.35 -8.03 6.70
N SER A 138 4.90 -9.25 6.66
CA SER A 138 5.71 -9.74 5.54
C SER A 138 4.92 -9.80 4.23
N ILE A 139 3.61 -10.12 4.30
CA ILE A 139 2.73 -10.11 3.13
C ILE A 139 2.57 -8.70 2.54
N SER A 140 2.42 -7.69 3.41
CA SER A 140 2.34 -6.29 2.98
C SER A 140 3.67 -5.83 2.39
N GLU A 141 4.80 -6.23 2.97
CA GLU A 141 6.13 -5.94 2.43
C GLU A 141 6.33 -6.58 1.05
N ALA A 142 6.00 -7.86 0.91
CA ALA A 142 6.12 -8.59 -0.36
C ALA A 142 5.23 -7.98 -1.44
N LEU A 143 3.96 -7.67 -1.11
CA LEU A 143 3.04 -7.05 -2.04
C LEU A 143 3.49 -5.63 -2.43
N SER A 144 4.07 -4.87 -1.51
CA SER A 144 4.66 -3.55 -1.79
C SER A 144 5.78 -3.65 -2.83
N LYS A 145 6.68 -4.64 -2.70
CA LYS A 145 7.73 -4.90 -3.69
C LYS A 145 7.16 -5.31 -5.05
N VAL A 146 6.08 -6.08 -5.09
CA VAL A 146 5.38 -6.41 -6.35
C VAL A 146 4.77 -5.17 -7.00
N LEU A 147 4.11 -4.32 -6.20
CA LEU A 147 3.53 -3.06 -6.70
C LEU A 147 4.59 -2.12 -7.26
N GLN A 148 5.76 -2.04 -6.62
CA GLN A 148 6.91 -1.28 -7.13
C GLN A 148 7.29 -1.66 -8.55
N LEU A 149 7.29 -2.96 -8.87
CA LEU A 149 7.58 -3.45 -10.23
C LEU A 149 6.56 -2.99 -11.29
N LEU A 150 5.36 -2.60 -10.86
CA LEU A 150 4.28 -2.15 -11.74
C LEU A 150 4.28 -0.63 -11.98
N ILE A 151 5.07 0.15 -11.23
CA ILE A 151 5.09 1.61 -11.29
C ILE A 151 6.20 2.07 -12.24
N PRO A 152 5.88 2.66 -13.42
CA PRO A 152 6.89 3.06 -14.39
C PRO A 152 7.81 4.19 -13.89
N GLN A 153 7.30 5.10 -13.06
CA GLN A 153 8.07 6.23 -12.51
C GLN A 153 8.76 5.93 -11.17
N LEU A 154 8.84 4.65 -10.76
CA LEU A 154 9.51 4.26 -9.52
C LEU A 154 10.91 4.89 -9.36
N PRO A 155 11.78 4.93 -10.39
CA PRO A 155 13.12 5.52 -10.25
C PRO A 155 13.12 6.98 -9.83
N THR A 156 12.11 7.75 -10.26
CA THR A 156 11.95 9.15 -9.87
C THR A 156 11.58 9.26 -8.39
N PHE A 157 10.62 8.44 -7.93
CA PHE A 157 10.23 8.42 -6.52
C PHE A 157 11.38 7.96 -5.62
N GLU A 158 12.10 6.91 -5.99
CA GLU A 158 13.27 6.44 -5.26
C GLU A 158 14.36 7.51 -5.21
N ALA A 159 14.65 8.19 -6.32
CA ALA A 159 15.64 9.28 -6.32
C ALA A 159 15.26 10.44 -5.38
N LEU A 160 13.97 10.83 -5.37
CA LEU A 160 13.47 11.85 -4.45
C LEU A 160 13.54 11.41 -2.99
N ILE A 161 13.14 10.18 -2.68
CA ILE A 161 13.21 9.63 -1.32
C ILE A 161 14.66 9.48 -0.86
N ASN A 162 15.57 9.01 -1.73
CA ASN A 162 17.00 8.91 -1.42
C ASN A 162 17.60 10.29 -1.12
N ASN A 163 17.22 11.32 -1.88
CA ASN A 163 17.71 12.69 -1.67
C ASN A 163 17.33 13.21 -0.28
N ILE A 164 16.06 13.05 0.11
CA ILE A 164 15.62 13.48 1.43
C ILE A 164 16.16 12.58 2.55
N ALA A 165 16.31 11.28 2.33
CA ALA A 165 16.90 10.35 3.28
C ALA A 165 18.32 10.77 3.66
N VAL A 166 19.15 11.10 2.66
CA VAL A 166 20.52 11.55 2.87
C VAL A 166 20.57 12.94 3.51
N ASN A 167 19.82 13.91 2.98
CA ASN A 167 19.87 15.30 3.43
C ASN A 167 19.29 15.52 4.84
N CYS A 168 18.26 14.77 5.21
CA CYS A 168 17.66 14.81 6.54
C CYS A 168 18.23 13.74 7.49
N CYS A 169 19.13 12.89 6.97
CA CYS A 169 19.78 11.81 7.71
C CYS A 169 18.80 10.81 8.33
N PHE A 170 17.83 10.38 7.53
CA PHE A 170 17.01 9.21 7.87
C PHE A 170 17.82 7.93 7.72
N HIS A 171 17.56 6.95 8.59
CA HIS A 171 18.11 5.61 8.41
C HIS A 171 17.29 4.81 7.39
N LYS A 172 15.97 5.00 7.38
CA LYS A 172 15.05 4.38 6.43
C LYS A 172 13.83 5.25 6.24
N LEU A 173 13.33 5.33 5.01
CA LEU A 173 12.10 6.05 4.65
C LEU A 173 11.22 5.22 3.72
N TYR A 174 9.92 5.28 3.98
CA TYR A 174 8.88 4.64 3.19
C TYR A 174 7.81 5.65 2.83
N LEU A 175 7.38 5.65 1.56
CA LEU A 175 6.16 6.31 1.12
C LEU A 175 5.06 5.26 1.07
N ILE A 176 4.12 5.34 2.02
CA ILE A 176 3.10 4.32 2.28
C ILE A 176 1.74 4.83 1.86
N ASP A 177 0.91 3.94 1.31
CA ASP A 177 -0.52 4.16 1.16
C ASP A 177 -1.25 4.00 2.49
N THR A 178 -1.94 5.05 2.91
CA THR A 178 -2.69 5.16 4.17
C THR A 178 -3.69 4.01 4.36
N LEU A 179 -4.38 3.58 3.30
CA LEU A 179 -5.45 2.58 3.42
C LEU A 179 -4.95 1.15 3.43
N THR A 180 -3.98 0.84 2.58
CA THR A 180 -3.52 -0.54 2.35
C THR A 180 -2.28 -0.89 3.14
N LYS A 181 -1.57 0.12 3.68
CA LYS A 181 -0.26 -0.01 4.31
C LYS A 181 0.76 -0.66 3.38
N LEU A 182 0.62 -0.45 2.07
CA LEU A 182 1.59 -0.86 1.08
C LEU A 182 2.50 0.32 0.78
N PHE A 183 3.81 0.11 0.81
CA PHE A 183 4.74 1.14 0.40
C PHE A 183 4.91 1.14 -1.12
N ILE A 184 4.86 2.34 -1.68
CA ILE A 184 4.93 2.61 -3.12
C ILE A 184 6.38 2.82 -3.53
N ALA A 185 7.16 3.45 -2.66
CA ALA A 185 8.56 3.73 -2.88
C ALA A 185 9.28 3.72 -1.52
N SER A 186 10.55 3.29 -1.54
CA SER A 186 11.42 3.32 -0.38
C SER A 186 12.80 3.84 -0.79
N ASP A 187 13.58 4.29 0.17
CA ASP A 187 15.00 4.57 -0.08
C ASP A 187 15.79 3.27 -0.33
N THR A 188 17.01 3.43 -0.83
CA THR A 188 17.93 2.34 -1.22
C THR A 188 18.66 1.69 -0.04
N SER A 189 18.54 2.24 1.17
CA SER A 189 19.14 1.61 2.35
C SER A 189 18.48 0.24 2.62
N PRO A 190 19.21 -0.72 3.23
CA PRO A 190 18.61 -2.01 3.56
C PRO A 190 17.44 -1.81 4.54
N GLY A 191 16.26 -2.24 4.14
CA GLY A 191 15.08 -2.27 5.00
C GLY A 191 15.03 -3.55 5.82
N ASP A 192 14.60 -3.43 7.07
CA ASP A 192 14.33 -4.55 7.94
C ASP A 192 12.81 -4.67 8.16
N THR A 193 12.27 -5.88 8.01
CA THR A 193 10.86 -6.18 8.21
C THR A 193 10.39 -5.78 9.60
N ALA A 194 11.23 -5.92 10.64
CA ALA A 194 10.86 -5.52 12.00
C ALA A 194 10.74 -4.00 12.14
N SER A 195 11.60 -3.25 11.46
CA SER A 195 11.50 -1.79 11.39
C SER A 195 10.23 -1.35 10.66
N TYR A 196 9.88 -2.02 9.56
CA TYR A 196 8.65 -1.75 8.83
C TYR A 196 7.40 -2.06 9.68
N SER A 197 7.39 -3.19 10.39
CA SER A 197 6.32 -3.56 11.32
C SER A 197 6.10 -2.47 12.37
N LEU A 198 7.18 -2.00 13.01
CA LEU A 198 7.09 -0.93 14.02
C LEU A 198 6.49 0.36 13.46
N LEU A 199 6.85 0.74 12.23
CA LEU A 199 6.29 1.92 11.59
C LEU A 199 4.79 1.77 11.28
N CYS A 200 4.35 0.58 10.85
CA CYS A 200 2.94 0.28 10.62
C CYS A 200 2.14 0.27 11.92
N ASP A 201 2.65 -0.36 12.98
CA ASP A 201 2.00 -0.36 14.30
C ASP A 201 1.89 1.07 14.83
N TRP A 202 2.95 1.86 14.70
CA TRP A 202 2.93 3.27 15.09
C TRP A 202 1.93 4.08 14.28
N PHE A 203 1.86 3.87 12.96
CA PHE A 203 0.87 4.50 12.09
C PHE A 203 -0.57 4.19 12.52
N ASP A 204 -0.87 2.93 12.83
CA ASP A 204 -2.20 2.53 13.31
C ASP A 204 -2.55 3.21 14.62
N THR A 205 -1.63 3.23 15.58
CA THR A 205 -1.87 3.91 16.85
C THR A 205 -2.13 5.41 16.68
N LEU A 206 -1.50 6.05 15.69
CA LEU A 206 -1.73 7.46 15.38
C LEU A 206 -3.09 7.67 14.74
N MET A 207 -3.53 6.78 13.86
CA MET A 207 -4.86 6.84 13.25
C MET A 207 -5.96 6.60 14.30
N ASP A 208 -5.81 5.59 15.15
CA ASP A 208 -6.75 5.32 16.25
C ASP A 208 -6.84 6.51 17.22
N LEU A 209 -5.70 7.15 17.51
CA LEU A 209 -5.64 8.35 18.35
C LEU A 209 -6.28 9.56 17.67
N ALA A 210 -6.01 9.75 16.37
CA ALA A 210 -6.60 10.82 15.59
C ALA A 210 -8.12 10.66 15.56
N ASP A 211 -8.63 9.45 15.35
CA ASP A 211 -10.07 9.16 15.36
C ASP A 211 -10.69 9.42 16.73
N LEU A 212 -10.01 9.02 17.81
CA LEU A 212 -10.50 9.23 19.18
C LEU A 212 -10.61 10.73 19.55
N TYR A 213 -9.66 11.55 19.11
CA TYR A 213 -9.59 12.97 19.44
C TYR A 213 -10.13 13.90 18.35
N SER A 214 -10.57 13.35 17.22
CA SER A 214 -11.29 14.09 16.20
C SER A 214 -12.64 14.51 16.78
N THR A 215 -12.72 15.74 17.26
CA THR A 215 -13.94 16.37 17.77
C THR A 215 -14.90 16.71 16.63
N GLU A 216 -15.36 15.69 15.91
CA GLU A 216 -16.57 15.74 15.09
C GLU A 216 -17.51 14.64 15.61
N GLY A 217 -18.25 14.95 16.68
CA GLY A 217 -19.17 13.97 17.27
C GLY A 217 -19.89 14.32 18.57
N GLN A 218 -19.56 15.41 19.27
CA GLN A 218 -20.31 15.84 20.47
C GLN A 218 -21.29 17.00 20.21
N SER A 219 -21.97 16.99 19.06
CA SER A 219 -23.12 17.90 18.83
C SER A 219 -24.37 17.22 18.26
N ASN A 220 -24.51 15.89 18.35
CA ASN A 220 -25.74 15.19 17.92
C ASN A 220 -26.30 14.15 18.92
N GLU A 221 -25.79 14.07 20.15
CA GLU A 221 -26.41 13.27 21.23
C GLU A 221 -26.84 14.14 22.42
N SER A 222 -27.59 15.21 22.13
CA SER A 222 -28.32 15.97 23.14
C SER A 222 -29.78 16.08 22.76
N HIS A 223 -30.51 14.96 22.65
CA HIS A 223 -31.97 14.95 22.83
C HIS A 223 -32.49 13.53 23.09
N ALA A 224 -32.35 13.08 24.33
CA ALA A 224 -33.29 12.15 24.92
C ALA A 224 -33.37 12.41 26.42
N ILE A 225 -34.12 13.45 26.81
CA ILE A 225 -34.94 13.52 28.04
C ILE A 225 -35.92 14.72 27.93
N SER A 226 -37.19 14.39 28.11
CA SER A 226 -38.37 15.18 28.51
C SER A 226 -39.00 16.27 27.61
N GLU A 227 -40.22 15.91 27.18
CA GLU A 227 -41.48 16.66 27.37
C GLU A 227 -41.91 17.81 26.44
N ARG A 228 -43.07 17.53 25.81
CA ARG A 228 -44.27 18.36 25.57
C ARG A 228 -44.33 19.23 24.30
N ASN A 229 -45.13 18.68 23.37
CA ASN A 229 -46.06 19.33 22.45
C ASN A 229 -46.35 20.82 22.69
N ASN A 230 -46.00 21.66 21.71
CA ASN A 230 -46.97 22.45 20.97
C ASN A 230 -46.32 22.97 19.68
N GLY A 231 -47.04 22.85 18.56
CA GLY A 231 -46.52 23.06 17.21
C GLY A 231 -46.41 24.51 16.77
N ASP A 232 -45.67 24.73 15.69
CA ASP A 232 -46.21 25.34 14.48
C ASP A 232 -45.33 25.08 13.24
N THR A 233 -46.04 24.86 12.14
CA THR A 233 -45.77 24.97 10.69
C THR A 233 -44.36 25.05 10.03
N SER A 234 -44.25 24.22 8.99
CA SER A 234 -43.90 24.51 7.57
C SER A 234 -42.59 23.95 6.97
N ASN A 235 -42.78 23.13 5.91
CA ASN A 235 -42.00 22.85 4.68
C ASN A 235 -40.49 23.20 4.66
N ASP A 236 -39.57 22.35 4.18
CA ASP A 236 -39.53 21.84 2.80
C ASP A 236 -38.63 20.61 2.59
N ARG A 237 -38.85 19.92 1.47
CA ARG A 237 -38.10 18.74 0.99
C ARG A 237 -36.77 19.14 0.35
N ASN A 238 -35.68 18.44 0.68
CA ASN A 238 -34.86 17.71 -0.31
C ASN A 238 -33.63 17.04 0.32
N ALA A 239 -33.46 15.77 0.01
CA ALA A 239 -32.25 14.99 0.25
C ALA A 239 -31.31 15.13 -0.95
N VAL A 240 -30.02 15.39 -0.71
CA VAL A 240 -28.93 15.06 -1.65
C VAL A 240 -27.70 14.63 -0.85
N ASN A 241 -27.14 13.48 -1.27
CA ASN A 241 -25.91 12.84 -0.80
C ASN A 241 -24.67 13.69 -1.06
N GLY A 242 -23.70 13.60 -0.14
CA GLY A 242 -22.33 14.07 -0.35
C GLY A 242 -21.45 13.67 0.83
N SER A 243 -20.88 12.46 0.78
CA SER A 243 -19.80 12.04 1.69
C SER A 243 -18.53 12.78 1.28
N ALA A 244 -18.31 13.94 1.91
CA ALA A 244 -17.07 14.68 1.84
C ALA A 244 -16.38 14.54 3.20
N LEU A 245 -15.14 14.05 3.16
CA LEU A 245 -14.20 14.10 4.26
C LEU A 245 -13.99 15.58 4.62
N VAL A 246 -14.54 16.04 5.75
CA VAL A 246 -14.34 17.41 6.26
C VAL A 246 -13.48 17.37 7.52
N LYS A 247 -12.65 18.41 7.65
CA LYS A 247 -11.42 18.51 8.44
C LYS A 247 -11.68 19.03 9.85
N PRO A 248 -10.87 18.62 10.86
CA PRO A 248 -10.83 19.32 12.14
C PRO A 248 -10.03 20.62 12.01
N GLY A 249 -10.67 21.74 12.30
CA GLY A 249 -9.98 22.96 12.71
C GLY A 249 -9.42 22.77 14.12
N ALA A 250 -8.09 22.77 14.25
CA ALA A 250 -7.40 22.78 15.54
C ALA A 250 -6.91 24.20 15.87
N THR A 251 -7.69 24.95 16.65
CA THR A 251 -7.21 26.12 17.37
C THR A 251 -6.66 25.71 18.73
N MET A 252 -5.36 25.42 18.80
CA MET A 252 -4.52 25.71 19.99
C MET A 252 -3.11 26.06 19.52
N SER A 253 -2.80 27.34 19.69
CA SER A 253 -1.63 28.08 19.21
C SER A 253 -0.28 27.45 19.56
N THR A 254 0.51 27.13 18.52
CA THR A 254 1.90 27.60 18.39
C THR A 254 2.12 27.75 16.89
N LEU A 255 2.34 28.98 16.40
CA LEU A 255 2.51 29.31 14.97
C LEU A 255 3.31 28.22 14.24
N ALA A 256 2.62 27.41 13.43
CA ALA A 256 3.27 26.47 12.54
C ALA A 256 4.18 27.28 11.60
N PRO A 257 5.44 26.86 11.38
CA PRO A 257 6.32 27.53 10.43
C PRO A 257 5.67 27.65 9.04
N PRO A 258 5.98 28.69 8.25
CA PRO A 258 5.27 29.05 7.01
C PRO A 258 5.33 28.02 5.86
N TYR A 259 5.98 26.87 6.07
CA TYR A 259 6.09 25.76 5.11
C TYR A 259 5.23 24.54 5.46
N ILE A 260 4.56 24.53 6.63
CA ILE A 260 3.55 23.54 7.00
C ILE A 260 2.21 24.19 6.69
N THR A 261 1.55 23.78 5.60
CA THR A 261 0.13 24.09 5.42
C THR A 261 -0.62 23.53 6.64
N GLU A 262 -1.48 24.35 7.27
CA GLU A 262 -2.22 24.06 8.51
C GLU A 262 -3.12 22.80 8.47
N ASN A 263 -3.05 21.99 7.40
CA ASN A 263 -3.91 20.83 7.13
C ASN A 263 -3.20 19.48 6.98
N ASP A 264 -1.86 19.42 6.92
CA ASP A 264 -1.17 18.14 6.70
C ASP A 264 -0.89 17.47 8.06
N ALA A 265 -1.35 16.24 8.26
CA ALA A 265 -1.06 15.48 9.46
C ALA A 265 0.46 15.24 9.61
N HIS A 266 0.98 15.37 10.81
CA HIS A 266 2.38 15.05 11.11
C HIS A 266 2.52 14.51 12.53
N SER A 267 3.50 13.63 12.71
CA SER A 267 3.86 13.12 14.01
C SER A 267 5.37 12.95 14.13
N PHE A 268 5.89 13.21 15.32
CA PHE A 268 7.30 13.05 15.65
C PHE A 268 7.41 12.47 17.05
N VAL A 269 8.09 11.34 17.18
CA VAL A 269 8.26 10.65 18.47
C VAL A 269 9.73 10.44 18.73
N LYS A 270 10.20 10.87 19.91
CA LYS A 270 11.55 10.54 20.40
C LYS A 270 11.52 9.22 21.15
N GLY A 271 12.21 8.21 20.63
CA GLY A 271 12.32 6.91 21.28
C GLY A 271 13.38 6.87 22.38
N SER A 272 13.16 5.99 23.36
CA SER A 272 14.00 5.85 24.58
C SER A 272 15.43 5.34 24.31
N ARG A 273 15.74 4.87 23.10
CA ARG A 273 17.07 4.38 22.68
C ARG A 273 17.71 5.24 21.58
N GLY A 274 17.26 6.49 21.46
CA GLY A 274 17.71 7.41 20.42
C GLY A 274 17.21 7.03 19.02
N ILE A 275 16.10 6.29 18.93
CA ILE A 275 15.39 6.02 17.68
C ILE A 275 14.25 7.03 17.62
N ASP A 276 14.35 7.98 16.72
CA ASP A 276 13.33 8.98 16.49
C ASP A 276 12.47 8.56 15.30
N LEU A 277 11.15 8.56 15.48
CA LEU A 277 10.17 8.25 14.43
C LEU A 277 9.61 9.55 13.85
N TYR A 278 9.44 9.57 12.53
CA TYR A 278 8.92 10.71 11.78
C TYR A 278 7.79 10.25 10.86
N LEU A 279 6.69 11.00 10.89
CA LEU A 279 5.57 10.80 10.00
C LEU A 279 5.09 12.15 9.47
N ARG A 280 4.83 12.20 8.17
CA ARG A 280 4.24 13.37 7.52
C ARG A 280 3.31 12.93 6.39
N GLU A 281 2.11 13.45 6.40
CA GLU A 281 1.17 13.32 5.29
C GLU A 281 1.72 14.04 4.05
N ILE A 282 1.66 13.35 2.91
CA ILE A 282 2.01 13.92 1.60
C ILE A 282 0.73 14.23 0.84
N THR A 283 -0.18 13.26 0.73
CA THR A 283 -1.54 13.42 0.20
C THR A 283 -2.50 12.65 1.08
N VAL A 284 -3.81 12.82 0.88
CA VAL A 284 -4.85 12.05 1.61
C VAL A 284 -4.60 10.54 1.56
N GLN A 285 -4.04 10.04 0.45
CA GLN A 285 -3.77 8.62 0.26
C GLN A 285 -2.33 8.23 0.63
N LEU A 286 -1.41 9.18 0.76
CA LEU A 286 0.03 8.89 0.87
C LEU A 286 0.66 9.55 2.09
N VAL A 287 1.39 8.75 2.86
CA VAL A 287 2.12 9.19 4.03
C VAL A 287 3.59 8.83 3.92
N LEU A 288 4.47 9.77 4.27
CA LEU A 288 5.90 9.54 4.41
C LEU A 288 6.19 9.14 5.86
N VAL A 289 6.77 7.96 6.05
CA VAL A 289 7.09 7.41 7.36
C VAL A 289 8.53 6.94 7.38
N GLY A 290 9.27 7.24 8.44
CA GLY A 290 10.63 6.79 8.58
C GLY A 290 11.16 6.94 9.99
N TRP A 291 12.41 6.49 10.18
CA TRP A 291 13.09 6.58 11.46
C TRP A 291 14.54 7.00 11.28
N SER A 292 15.11 7.57 12.34
CA SER A 292 16.53 7.90 12.42
C SER A 292 17.08 7.60 13.80
N LYS A 293 18.34 7.13 13.84
CA LYS A 293 19.11 6.97 15.08
C LYS A 293 20.13 8.10 15.31
N GLN A 294 20.13 9.12 14.46
CA GLN A 294 21.18 10.13 14.52
C GLN A 294 20.99 11.08 15.69
N SER A 295 22.07 11.35 16.42
CA SER A 295 22.10 12.41 17.45
C SER A 295 21.70 13.77 16.84
N GLY A 296 20.82 14.50 17.51
CA GLY A 296 20.37 15.82 17.06
C GLY A 296 19.39 15.77 15.87
N PHE A 297 18.78 14.62 15.58
CA PHE A 297 17.69 14.53 14.60
C PHE A 297 16.50 15.39 15.02
N ALA A 298 16.04 15.26 16.26
CA ALA A 298 14.99 16.11 16.82
C ALA A 298 15.31 17.62 16.82
N GLU A 299 16.57 18.00 17.02
CA GLU A 299 16.98 19.42 17.04
C GLU A 299 16.89 20.04 15.64
N ARG A 300 17.06 19.22 14.59
CA ARG A 300 16.96 19.62 13.18
C ARG A 300 15.54 19.48 12.62
N LYS A 301 14.53 19.16 13.43
CA LYS A 301 13.14 18.99 12.98
C LYS A 301 12.66 20.12 12.05
N PRO A 302 12.88 21.43 12.33
CA PRO A 302 12.42 22.48 11.44
C PRO A 302 13.05 22.44 10.03
N LEU A 303 14.30 22.01 9.92
CA LEU A 303 14.97 21.84 8.63
C LEU A 303 14.45 20.59 7.90
N ILE A 304 14.19 19.53 8.65
CA ILE A 304 13.61 18.29 8.13
C ILE A 304 12.22 18.59 7.56
N ASP A 305 11.36 19.27 8.32
CA ASP A 305 10.02 19.60 7.86
C ASP A 305 10.04 20.49 6.60
N TYR A 306 10.96 21.46 6.52
CA TYR A 306 11.13 22.28 5.31
C TYR A 306 11.49 21.42 4.07
N ASN A 307 12.48 20.52 4.22
CA ASN A 307 12.87 19.61 3.15
C ASN A 307 11.75 18.64 2.76
N VAL A 308 10.99 18.15 3.75
CA VAL A 308 9.83 17.28 3.54
C VAL A 308 8.71 18.02 2.82
N SER A 309 8.49 19.31 3.10
CA SER A 309 7.53 20.13 2.35
C SER A 309 7.91 20.29 0.87
N LEU A 310 9.21 20.48 0.57
CA LEU A 310 9.70 20.50 -0.82
C LEU A 310 9.53 19.15 -1.51
N PHE A 311 9.84 18.05 -0.82
CA PHE A 311 9.60 16.69 -1.29
C PHE A 311 8.12 16.43 -1.56
N SER A 312 7.24 16.81 -0.63
CA SER A 312 5.79 16.67 -0.75
C SER A 312 5.27 17.37 -2.01
N LYS A 313 5.74 18.58 -2.28
CA LYS A 313 5.42 19.30 -3.52
C LYS A 313 5.90 18.53 -4.76
N ALA A 314 7.15 18.07 -4.77
CA ALA A 314 7.69 17.31 -5.90
C ALA A 314 6.92 16.02 -6.19
N ILE A 315 6.48 15.30 -5.14
CA ILE A 315 5.64 14.10 -5.29
C ILE A 315 4.26 14.46 -5.87
N LYS A 316 3.62 15.51 -5.36
CA LYS A 316 2.33 16.00 -5.89
C LYS A 316 2.43 16.37 -7.37
N ASP A 317 3.47 17.10 -7.76
CA ASP A 317 3.71 17.48 -9.15
C ASP A 317 3.93 16.24 -10.04
N CYS A 318 4.66 15.22 -9.55
CA CYS A 318 4.82 13.95 -10.26
C CYS A 318 3.49 13.21 -10.42
N LEU A 319 2.67 13.13 -9.38
CA LEU A 319 1.38 12.43 -9.41
C LEU A 319 0.39 13.06 -10.40
N GLN A 320 0.35 14.39 -10.50
CA GLN A 320 -0.51 15.11 -11.47
C GLN A 320 -0.18 14.76 -12.93
N VAL A 321 1.07 14.46 -13.24
CA VAL A 321 1.49 14.02 -14.59
C VAL A 321 1.06 12.57 -14.87
N ILE A 322 0.92 11.75 -13.84
CA ILE A 322 0.68 10.30 -13.93
C ILE A 322 -0.80 9.97 -13.99
N ALA A 323 -1.60 10.70 -13.23
CA ALA A 323 -3.04 10.63 -13.18
C ALA A 323 -3.57 12.06 -13.24
N PRO A 324 -3.72 12.66 -14.43
CA PRO A 324 -4.41 13.94 -14.52
C PRO A 324 -5.80 13.74 -13.95
N ASP A 325 -6.21 14.61 -13.02
CA ASP A 325 -7.59 14.63 -12.55
C ASP A 325 -8.52 14.64 -13.77
N PRO A 326 -9.63 13.88 -13.74
CA PRO A 326 -10.62 14.02 -14.80
C PRO A 326 -10.98 15.50 -14.90
N PRO A 327 -11.06 16.07 -16.11
CA PRO A 327 -11.41 17.48 -16.25
C PRO A 327 -12.72 17.69 -15.50
N GLU A 328 -12.72 18.65 -14.56
CA GLU A 328 -13.94 19.13 -13.95
C GLU A 328 -14.92 19.35 -15.08
N THR A 329 -16.00 18.55 -15.12
CA THR A 329 -17.10 18.77 -16.04
C THR A 329 -17.53 20.21 -15.82
N GLU A 330 -17.16 21.09 -16.75
CA GLU A 330 -17.73 22.42 -16.86
C GLU A 330 -19.23 22.24 -16.70
N GLU A 331 -19.76 22.78 -15.61
CA GLU A 331 -21.20 22.99 -15.48
C GLU A 331 -21.62 23.64 -16.77
N ALA A 332 -22.37 22.90 -17.59
CA ALA A 332 -23.02 23.43 -18.76
C ALA A 332 -23.95 24.53 -18.24
N GLN A 333 -23.45 25.77 -18.22
CA GLN A 333 -24.27 26.96 -18.22
C GLN A 333 -25.06 26.86 -19.52
N SER A 334 -26.24 26.27 -19.41
CA SER A 334 -27.32 26.46 -20.37
C SER A 334 -27.62 27.94 -20.36
N SER A 335 -26.92 28.68 -21.23
CA SER A 335 -27.34 29.99 -21.68
C SER A 335 -28.70 29.79 -22.34
N ASP A 336 -29.75 30.06 -21.58
CA ASP A 336 -30.95 30.70 -22.11
C ASP A 336 -30.48 31.86 -22.99
N ASN A 337 -30.67 31.75 -24.30
CA ASN A 337 -31.00 32.89 -25.14
C ASN A 337 -31.39 32.48 -26.56
N SER A 338 -32.60 32.95 -26.89
CA SER A 338 -33.24 33.16 -28.21
C SER A 338 -34.09 32.04 -28.78
#